data_AF-A0A6I6UN81-F1
#
_entry.id   AF-A0A6I6UN81-F1
#
_cell.length_a   1.000
_cell.length_b   1.000
_cell.length_c   1.000
_cell.angle_alpha   90.00
_cell.angle_beta   90.00
_cell.angle_gamma   90.00
#
_symmetry.space_group_name_H-M   'P 1'
#
loop_
_entity.id
_entity.type
_entity.pdbx_description
1 polymer ?
#
loop_
_entity_poly.entity_id
_entity_poly.type
_entity_poly.pdbx_seq_one_letter_code
_entity_poly.pdbx_strand_id
1 'polypeptide(L)' 'MDKGNKDMPDFNELNDRVIAEEPKGPFFAIKTNLDTQGVKDNPYATEKASPEQEERLQQFFEDEEL' A
#
# COMPACT_ATOMS: atom_id res chain seq x y z
N MET A 1 -0.67 -34.50 21.59
CA MET A 1 -1.43 -33.25 21.36
C MET A 1 -0.41 -32.13 21.45
N ASP A 2 0.16 -31.75 20.31
CA ASP A 2 1.15 -30.68 20.23
C ASP A 2 0.53 -29.39 20.76
N LYS A 3 1.11 -28.82 21.81
CA LYS A 3 0.76 -27.48 22.27
C LYS A 3 1.47 -26.52 21.32
N GLY A 4 0.81 -26.19 20.22
CA GLY A 4 1.25 -25.15 19.29
C GLY A 4 1.67 -23.89 20.05
N ASN A 5 2.76 -23.28 19.59
CA ASN A 5 3.37 -22.11 20.22
C ASN A 5 2.31 -21.02 20.47
N LYS A 6 2.11 -20.62 21.73
CA LYS A 6 1.07 -19.65 22.13
C LYS A 6 1.32 -18.23 21.62
N ASP A 7 2.52 -17.97 21.14
CA ASP A 7 2.96 -16.66 20.68
C ASP A 7 2.91 -16.54 19.14
N MET A 8 2.19 -17.43 18.45
CA MET A 8 2.00 -17.33 17.01
C MET A 8 0.86 -16.34 16.71
N PRO A 9 1.08 -15.30 15.88
CA PRO A 9 0.03 -14.38 15.49
C PRO A 9 -1.09 -15.14 14.79
N ASP A 10 -2.34 -14.85 15.17
CA ASP A 10 -3.52 -15.44 14.54
C ASP A 10 -3.89 -14.73 13.22
N PHE A 11 -3.18 -13.63 12.91
CA PHE A 11 -3.35 -12.77 11.74
C PHE A 11 -4.76 -12.19 11.55
N ASN A 12 -5.55 -12.15 12.62
CA ASN A 12 -6.89 -11.60 12.62
C ASN A 12 -6.87 -10.06 12.60
N GLU A 13 -5.93 -9.43 13.30
CA GLU A 13 -5.78 -7.97 13.29
C GLU A 13 -4.67 -7.52 12.32
N LEU A 14 -4.80 -6.30 11.80
CA LEU A 14 -3.82 -5.71 10.87
C LEU A 14 -2.42 -5.60 11.49
N ASN A 15 -2.37 -5.28 12.79
CA ASN A 15 -1.12 -5.14 13.53
C ASN A 15 -0.38 -6.48 13.69
N ASP A 16 -1.10 -7.60 13.68
CA ASP A 16 -0.51 -8.93 13.79
C ASP A 16 0.20 -9.37 12.50
N ARG A 17 -0.05 -8.67 11.38
CA ARG A 17 0.61 -8.90 10.08
C ARG A 17 1.90 -8.10 9.91
N VAL A 18 2.19 -7.18 10.82
CA VAL A 18 3.39 -6.34 10.78
C VAL A 18 4.57 -7.16 11.31
N ILE A 19 5.39 -7.68 10.39
CA ILE A 19 6.54 -8.53 10.73
C ILE A 19 7.71 -7.72 11.31
N ALA A 20 7.76 -6.39 11.06
CA ALA A 20 8.77 -5.49 11.59
C ALA A 20 8.21 -4.07 11.76
N GLU A 21 8.64 -3.36 12.81
CA GLU A 21 8.29 -1.95 13.04
C GLU A 21 8.71 -1.08 11.85
N GLU A 22 7.90 -0.06 11.55
CA GLU A 22 8.22 0.92 10.52
C GLU A 22 9.54 1.65 10.84
N PRO A 23 10.44 1.82 9.86
CA PRO A 23 11.70 2.51 10.07
C PRO A 23 11.44 3.99 10.42
N LYS A 24 11.88 4.42 11.61
CA LYS A 24 11.72 5.80 12.11
C LYS A 24 12.71 6.81 11.51
N GLY A 25 13.39 6.44 10.42
CA GLY A 25 14.45 7.21 9.79
C GLY A 25 14.14 7.56 8.34
N PRO A 26 14.96 8.43 7.69
CA PRO A 26 14.75 8.77 6.29
C PRO A 26 14.90 7.54 5.41
N PHE A 27 13.93 7.33 4.51
CA PHE A 27 13.96 6.27 3.50
C PHE A 27 14.26 6.87 2.12
N PHE A 28 15.10 6.17 1.33
CA PHE A 28 15.48 6.61 0.00
C PHE A 28 14.66 5.83 -1.04
N ALA A 29 13.75 6.52 -1.73
CA ALA A 29 12.96 5.95 -2.82
C ALA A 29 13.54 6.42 -4.16
N ILE A 30 14.15 5.50 -4.93
CA ILE A 30 14.65 5.80 -6.27
C ILE A 30 13.57 5.43 -7.27
N LYS A 31 12.90 6.44 -7.81
CA LYS A 31 11.98 6.26 -8.95
C LYS A 31 12.80 6.09 -10.23
N THR A 32 12.46 5.10 -11.05
CA THR A 32 13.10 4.84 -12.34
C THR A 32 12.16 5.20 -13.49
N ASN A 33 12.70 5.42 -14.69
CA ASN A 33 11.89 5.66 -15.89
C ASN A 33 11.01 4.47 -16.31
N LEU A 34 11.16 3.31 -15.65
CA LEU A 34 10.34 2.12 -15.84
C LEU A 34 9.11 2.09 -14.93
N ASP A 35 9.05 2.95 -13.92
CA ASP A 35 7.89 3.05 -13.03
C ASP A 35 6.73 3.70 -13.80
N THR A 36 5.54 3.11 -13.69
CA THR A 36 4.35 3.65 -14.33
C THR A 36 4.01 5.01 -13.72
N GLN A 37 3.76 6.00 -14.58
CA GLN A 37 3.36 7.33 -14.12
C GLN A 37 1.85 7.35 -13.84
N GLY A 38 1.48 7.95 -12.70
CA GLY A 38 0.11 8.23 -12.31
C GLY A 38 -0.69 7.01 -11.86
N VAL A 39 -2.00 7.02 -12.15
CA VAL A 39 -2.98 6.01 -11.71
C VAL A 39 -3.01 4.77 -12.62
N LYS A 40 -2.15 4.72 -13.64
CA LYS A 40 -2.12 3.59 -14.58
C LYS A 40 -1.59 2.33 -13.87
N ASP A 41 -2.37 1.25 -13.94
CA ASP A 41 -2.14 -0.01 -13.23
C ASP A 41 -2.37 0.03 -11.71
N ASN A 42 -3.12 1.03 -11.22
CA ASN A 42 -3.50 1.10 -9.82
C ASN A 42 -4.50 -0.04 -9.47
N PRO A 43 -4.23 -0.90 -8.46
CA PRO A 43 -5.14 -1.98 -8.07
C PRO A 43 -6.50 -1.50 -7.53
N TYR A 44 -6.61 -0.21 -7.19
CA TYR A 44 -7.85 0.44 -6.80
C TYR A 44 -8.60 1.07 -7.99
N ALA A 45 -7.96 1.18 -9.16
CA ALA A 45 -8.65 1.55 -10.39
C ALA A 45 -9.40 0.31 -10.92
N THR A 46 -10.73 0.41 -10.96
CA THR A 46 -11.56 -0.64 -11.60
C THR A 46 -11.68 -0.35 -13.09
N GLU A 47 -11.75 -1.39 -13.92
CA GLU A 47 -11.95 -1.24 -15.39
C GLU A 47 -13.27 -0.51 -15.76
N LYS A 48 -14.16 -0.29 -14.78
CA LYS A 48 -15.44 0.41 -14.91
C LYS A 48 -15.51 1.68 -14.05
N ALA A 49 -14.36 2.22 -13.63
CA ALA A 49 -14.33 3.45 -12.87
C ALA A 49 -15.05 4.56 -13.66
N SER A 50 -15.89 5.33 -12.98
CA SER A 50 -16.42 6.55 -13.57
C SER A 50 -15.29 7.59 -13.69
N PRO A 51 -15.41 8.57 -14.60
CA PRO A 51 -14.44 9.66 -14.72
C PRO A 51 -14.18 10.37 -13.38
N GLU A 52 -15.21 10.51 -12.54
CA GLU A 52 -15.10 11.10 -11.19
C GLU A 52 -14.27 10.23 -10.22
N GLN A 53 -14.31 8.90 -10.36
CA GLN A 53 -13.51 7.99 -9.54
C GLN A 53 -12.04 8.01 -9.97
N GLU A 54 -11.77 8.09 -11.27
CA GLU A 54 -10.42 8.25 -11.81
C GLU A 54 -9.81 9.57 -11.36
N GLU A 55 -10.55 10.67 -11.44
CA GLU A 55 -10.10 12.00 -10.99
C GLU A 55 -9.78 12.02 -9.49
N ARG A 56 -10.62 11.37 -8.66
CA ARG A 56 -10.35 11.25 -7.21
C ARG A 56 -9.10 10.44 -6.90
N LEU A 57 -8.87 9.34 -7.61
CA LEU A 57 -7.65 8.56 -7.46
C LEU A 57 -6.45 9.40 -7.88
N GLN A 58 -6.58 10.14 -8.98
CA GLN A 58 -5.50 10.98 -9.48
C GLN A 58 -5.13 12.08 -8.47
N GLN A 59 -6.13 12.81 -7.94
CA GLN A 59 -5.91 13.78 -6.87
C GLN A 59 -5.25 13.13 -5.65
N PHE A 60 -5.74 11.99 -5.17
CA PHE A 60 -5.18 11.33 -3.99
C PHE A 60 -3.69 10.94 -4.14
N PHE A 61 -3.28 10.45 -5.32
CA PHE A 61 -1.92 9.96 -5.55
C PHE A 61 -0.96 11.00 -6.14
N GLU A 62 -1.47 12.10 -6.72
CA GLU A 62 -0.66 13.16 -7.33
C GLU A 62 -0.59 14.44 -6.47
N ASP A 63 -1.50 14.64 -5.51
CA ASP A 63 -1.48 15.81 -4.61
C ASP A 63 -0.38 15.76 -3.53
N GLU A 64 0.47 14.72 -3.51
CA GLU A 64 1.63 14.58 -2.61
C GLU A 64 2.92 15.29 -3.12
N GLU A 65 2.82 16.27 -4.02
CA GLU A 65 3.90 17.26 -4.23
C GLU A 65 3.67 18.50 -3.36
N LEU A 66 3.94 18.41 -2.04
CA LEU A 66 4.10 19.57 -1.16
C LEU A 66 5.20 19.36 -0.11
#